data_AF-A0AAD9MXJ3-F1
#
_entry.id   AF-A0AAD9MXJ3-F1
#
_cell.length_a   1.000
_cell.length_b   1.000
_cell.length_c   1.000
_cell.angle_alpha   90.00
_cell.angle_beta   90.00
_cell.angle_gamma   90.00
#
_symmetry.space_group_name_H-M   'P 1'
#
loop_
_entity.id
_entity.type
_entity.pdbx_description
1 polymer ?
#
loop_
_entity_poly.entity_id
_entity_poly.type
_entity_poly.pdbx_seq_one_letter_code
_entity_poly.pdbx_strand_id
1 'polypeptide(L)'
;MYQPSKLSQQFTDRLPVYSHANSSRFEAWLVSAHKAFNTDHLLFTHVCGYTLHIEEMSKVHDLEFLQGLFRIVARMKQLQLTTEEECILKGMSILSGDRCSQEKSSFVEQCQAEMVQCMAYKLRQTHPRRRHMLPRVISLLTDLRTLSELHRKQEEKIGMEWSSDIKFPPLLYEIFSNY
;
A
#
# COMPACT_ATOMS: atom_id res chain seq x y z
N MET A 1 19.72 30.42 -12.20
CA MET A 1 20.11 29.13 -12.78
C MET A 1 20.91 28.38 -11.71
N TYR A 2 20.22 27.69 -10.81
CA TYR A 2 20.83 27.03 -9.65
C TYR A 2 20.89 25.54 -9.94
N GLN A 3 22.09 24.95 -9.96
CA GLN A 3 22.25 23.50 -10.04
C GLN A 3 22.11 22.92 -8.63
N PRO A 4 21.19 21.98 -8.37
CA PRO A 4 21.03 21.39 -7.05
C PRO A 4 22.28 20.61 -6.62
N SER A 5 22.59 20.65 -5.33
CA SER A 5 23.70 19.88 -4.75
C SER A 5 23.42 18.37 -4.77
N LYS A 6 24.45 17.53 -4.85
CA LYS A 6 24.33 16.06 -4.88
C LYS A 6 23.55 15.47 -3.68
N LEU A 7 23.46 16.20 -2.57
CA LEU A 7 22.70 15.81 -1.37
C LEU A 7 21.19 15.94 -1.54
N SER A 8 20.70 16.96 -2.26
CA SER A 8 19.26 17.12 -2.53
C SER A 8 18.74 16.07 -3.50
N GLN A 9 19.56 15.67 -4.48
CA GLN A 9 19.22 14.58 -5.38
C GLN A 9 19.18 13.21 -4.67
N GLN A 10 20.11 12.97 -3.73
CA GLN A 10 20.09 11.76 -2.89
C GLN A 10 18.88 11.66 -1.94
N PHE A 11 18.30 12.79 -1.53
CA PHE A 11 17.13 12.79 -0.65
C PHE A 11 15.84 12.51 -1.44
N THR A 12 15.71 13.10 -2.64
CA THR A 12 14.58 12.87 -3.55
C THR A 12 14.60 11.47 -4.17
N ASP A 13 15.78 10.93 -4.48
CA ASP A 13 15.92 9.55 -4.98
C ASP A 13 15.66 8.48 -3.90
N ARG A 14 15.64 8.87 -2.61
CA ARG A 14 15.37 7.97 -1.46
C ARG A 14 13.95 8.02 -0.93
N LEU A 15 13.12 8.95 -1.41
CA LEU A 15 11.69 8.99 -1.12
C LEU A 15 10.82 8.74 -2.37
N PRO A 16 11.06 7.69 -3.19
CA PRO A 16 10.32 7.50 -4.44
C PRO A 16 8.91 6.89 -4.27
N VAL A 17 8.27 6.96 -3.08
CA VAL A 17 7.05 6.17 -2.81
C VAL A 17 5.85 6.95 -2.25
N TYR A 18 6.02 8.18 -1.76
CA TYR A 18 5.01 8.75 -0.84
C TYR A 18 4.16 9.93 -1.31
N SER A 19 4.19 10.38 -2.58
CA SER A 19 3.34 11.52 -2.98
C SER A 19 2.34 11.28 -4.10
N HIS A 20 2.42 10.22 -4.93
CA HIS A 20 1.38 9.92 -5.94
C HIS A 20 1.29 8.40 -6.21
N ALA A 21 0.92 7.64 -5.20
CA ALA A 21 0.77 6.19 -5.33
C ALA A 21 -0.66 5.85 -5.78
N ASN A 22 -0.88 5.61 -7.08
CA ASN A 22 -2.08 4.92 -7.58
C ASN A 22 -2.48 3.79 -6.61
N SER A 23 -3.75 3.64 -6.20
CA SER A 23 -4.24 2.67 -5.20
C SER A 23 -3.52 1.30 -5.22
N SER A 24 -3.28 0.73 -6.41
CA SER A 24 -2.48 -0.51 -6.61
C SER A 24 -1.07 -0.53 -6.00
N ARG A 25 -0.37 0.61 -5.94
CA ARG A 25 0.97 0.76 -5.35
C ARG A 25 0.92 0.73 -3.83
N PHE A 26 -0.11 1.34 -3.23
CA PHE A 26 -0.31 1.30 -1.79
C PHE A 26 -0.59 -0.12 -1.30
N GLU A 27 -1.48 -0.87 -1.98
CA GLU A 27 -1.77 -2.26 -1.62
C GLU A 27 -0.53 -3.15 -1.73
N ALA A 28 0.21 -3.01 -2.84
CA ALA A 28 1.43 -3.76 -3.07
C ALA A 28 2.53 -3.43 -2.03
N TRP A 29 2.64 -2.16 -1.66
CA TRP A 29 3.51 -1.71 -0.56
C TRP A 29 3.08 -2.34 0.76
N LEU A 30 1.79 -2.30 1.10
CA LEU A 30 1.29 -2.83 2.36
C LEU A 30 1.54 -4.34 2.48
N VAL A 31 1.30 -5.10 1.40
CA VAL A 31 1.64 -6.53 1.35
C VAL A 31 3.15 -6.74 1.59
N SER A 32 4.01 -5.83 1.14
CA SER A 32 5.46 -5.91 1.38
C SER A 32 5.85 -5.51 2.81
N ALA A 33 5.17 -4.51 3.37
CA ALA A 33 5.52 -3.88 4.64
C ALA A 33 4.80 -4.50 5.86
N HIS A 34 3.80 -5.36 5.68
CA HIS A 34 2.94 -5.87 6.76
C HIS A 34 3.70 -6.51 7.94
N LYS A 35 4.89 -7.08 7.69
CA LYS A 35 5.78 -7.67 8.71
C LYS A 35 6.43 -6.63 9.61
N ALA A 36 6.56 -5.40 9.14
CA ALA A 36 7.16 -4.29 9.89
C ALA A 36 6.21 -3.69 10.95
N PHE A 37 4.93 -4.08 10.93
CA PHE A 37 3.97 -3.69 11.94
C PHE A 37 4.04 -4.65 13.13
N ASN A 38 3.82 -4.13 14.34
CA ASN A 38 3.42 -4.93 15.50
C ASN A 38 1.96 -4.59 15.80
N THR A 39 1.06 -5.53 15.55
CA THR A 39 -0.39 -5.30 15.67
C THR A 39 -0.88 -5.39 17.10
N ASP A 40 -0.14 -6.07 17.98
CA ASP A 40 -0.51 -6.25 19.39
C ASP A 40 -0.19 -4.99 20.19
N HIS A 41 0.86 -4.27 19.78
CA HIS A 41 1.30 -3.02 20.40
C HIS A 41 1.04 -1.78 19.54
N LEU A 42 0.32 -1.92 18.42
CA LEU A 42 -0.02 -0.82 17.50
C LEU A 42 1.21 0.00 17.04
N LEU A 43 2.30 -0.70 16.71
CA LEU A 43 3.56 -0.11 16.26
C LEU A 43 3.79 -0.35 14.77
N PHE A 44 4.51 0.57 14.12
CA PHE A 44 5.09 0.39 12.80
C PHE A 44 6.58 0.75 12.84
N THR A 45 7.45 -0.16 12.38
CA THR A 45 8.89 0.08 12.28
C THR A 45 9.26 0.40 10.84
N HIS A 46 9.68 1.63 10.58
CA HIS A 46 10.11 2.03 9.26
C HIS A 46 11.45 1.37 8.87
N VAL A 47 11.71 1.23 7.58
CA VAL A 47 12.96 0.63 7.05
C VAL A 47 14.22 1.38 7.49
N CYS A 48 14.10 2.66 7.86
CA CYS A 48 15.20 3.45 8.42
C CYS A 48 15.46 3.19 9.92
N GLY A 49 14.72 2.28 10.55
CA GLY A 49 14.96 1.83 11.92
C GLY A 49 14.22 2.59 13.01
N TYR A 50 13.42 3.61 12.70
CA TYR A 50 12.55 4.26 13.68
C TYR A 50 11.21 3.53 13.79
N THR A 51 10.64 3.51 15.00
CA THR A 51 9.36 2.89 15.31
C THR A 51 8.37 3.95 15.76
N LEU A 52 7.15 3.89 15.23
CA LEU A 52 6.06 4.81 15.57
C LEU A 52 4.89 4.03 16.17
N HIS A 53 4.30 4.57 17.23
CA HIS A 53 3.00 4.13 17.73
C HIS A 53 1.86 4.75 16.90
N ILE A 54 0.70 4.11 16.88
CA ILE A 54 -0.49 4.60 16.15
C ILE A 54 -0.88 6.04 16.55
N GLU A 55 -0.67 6.42 17.81
CA GLU A 55 -0.92 7.79 18.30
C GLU A 55 0.04 8.83 17.71
N GLU A 56 1.26 8.42 17.35
CA GLU A 56 2.20 9.29 16.65
C GLU A 56 1.83 9.40 15.18
N MET A 57 1.42 8.29 14.57
CA MET A 57 0.92 8.26 13.19
C MET A 57 -0.37 9.07 13.03
N SER A 58 -1.23 9.11 14.04
CA SER A 58 -2.51 9.83 14.01
C SER A 58 -2.38 11.35 14.02
N LYS A 59 -1.17 11.88 14.19
CA LYS A 59 -0.89 13.31 14.05
C LYS A 59 -0.87 13.77 12.60
N VAL A 60 -0.69 12.83 11.66
CA VAL A 60 -0.57 13.09 10.22
C VAL A 60 -1.67 12.36 9.43
N HIS A 61 -2.18 11.26 9.96
CA HIS A 61 -3.15 10.40 9.30
C HIS A 61 -4.46 10.31 10.08
N ASP A 62 -5.57 10.14 9.37
CA ASP A 62 -6.88 9.95 9.96
C ASP A 62 -6.91 8.64 10.76
N LEU A 63 -7.49 8.68 11.96
CA LEU A 63 -7.54 7.52 12.85
C LEU A 63 -8.32 6.34 12.23
N GLU A 64 -9.37 6.63 11.44
CA GLU A 64 -10.14 5.60 10.73
C GLU A 64 -9.26 4.82 9.74
N PHE A 65 -8.42 5.53 8.97
CA PHE A 65 -7.47 4.91 8.06
C PHE A 65 -6.47 4.05 8.82
N LEU A 66 -5.88 4.56 9.91
CA LEU A 66 -4.90 3.83 10.70
C LEU A 66 -5.50 2.57 11.36
N GLN A 67 -6.70 2.66 11.90
CA GLN A 67 -7.40 1.49 12.45
C GLN A 67 -7.68 0.45 11.35
N GLY A 68 -8.10 0.90 10.16
CA GLY A 68 -8.27 0.05 8.99
C GLY A 68 -6.98 -0.65 8.58
N LEU A 69 -5.87 0.10 8.53
CA LEU A 69 -4.53 -0.37 8.21
C LEU A 69 -4.09 -1.48 9.16
N PHE A 70 -4.11 -1.24 10.48
CA PHE A 70 -3.71 -2.23 11.48
C PHE A 70 -4.60 -3.48 11.46
N ARG A 71 -5.91 -3.32 11.24
CA ARG A 71 -6.85 -4.44 11.10
C ARG A 71 -6.53 -5.32 9.90
N ILE A 72 -6.23 -4.73 8.74
CA ILE A 72 -5.86 -5.47 7.53
C ILE A 72 -4.51 -6.18 7.72
N VAL A 73 -3.53 -5.51 8.30
CA VAL A 73 -2.22 -6.11 8.59
C VAL A 73 -2.35 -7.29 9.56
N ALA A 74 -3.17 -7.19 10.60
CA ALA A 74 -3.44 -8.30 11.51
C ALA A 74 -4.02 -9.51 10.75
N ARG A 75 -4.96 -9.27 9.83
CA ARG A 75 -5.53 -10.33 8.98
C ARG A 75 -4.50 -10.94 8.03
N MET A 76 -3.63 -10.14 7.42
CA MET A 76 -2.52 -10.64 6.58
C MET A 76 -1.64 -11.61 7.36
N LYS A 77 -1.25 -11.25 8.59
CA LYS A 77 -0.42 -12.10 9.45
C LYS A 77 -1.09 -13.42 9.81
N GLN A 78 -2.42 -13.41 10.05
CA GLN A 78 -3.19 -14.62 10.33
C GLN A 78 -3.29 -15.59 9.14
N LEU A 79 -3.10 -15.10 7.90
CA LEU A 79 -3.02 -15.98 6.75
C LEU A 79 -1.73 -16.81 6.75
N GLN A 80 -0.64 -16.30 7.34
CA GLN A 80 0.66 -16.96 7.35
C GLN A 80 1.08 -17.39 5.94
N LEU A 81 0.93 -16.47 4.99
CA LEU A 81 1.36 -16.70 3.61
C LEU A 81 2.88 -16.83 3.57
N THR A 82 3.37 -17.70 2.70
CA THR A 82 4.79 -17.79 2.35
C THR A 82 5.21 -16.58 1.51
N THR A 83 6.51 -16.34 1.42
CA THR A 83 7.07 -15.26 0.57
C THR A 83 6.59 -15.36 -0.88
N GLU A 84 6.51 -16.58 -1.43
CA GLU A 84 6.00 -16.82 -2.78
C GLU A 84 4.51 -16.46 -2.91
N GLU A 85 3.70 -16.83 -1.92
CA GLU A 85 2.27 -16.49 -1.87
C GLU A 85 2.05 -14.98 -1.71
N GLU A 86 2.88 -14.30 -0.91
CA GLU A 86 2.88 -12.84 -0.79
C GLU A 86 3.22 -12.16 -2.12
N CYS A 87 4.17 -12.69 -2.89
CA CYS A 87 4.50 -12.20 -4.22
C CYS A 87 3.33 -12.33 -5.20
N ILE A 88 2.62 -13.47 -5.18
CA ILE A 88 1.42 -13.65 -6.01
C ILE A 88 0.32 -12.69 -5.57
N LEU A 89 0.08 -12.54 -4.27
CA LEU A 89 -0.90 -11.58 -3.74
C LEU A 89 -0.59 -10.14 -4.18
N LYS A 90 0.68 -9.75 -4.16
CA LYS A 90 1.14 -8.45 -4.66
C LYS A 90 0.87 -8.28 -6.16
N GLY A 91 1.12 -9.32 -6.95
CA GLY A 91 0.76 -9.32 -8.38
C GLY A 91 -0.74 -9.16 -8.59
N MET A 92 -1.55 -9.88 -7.80
CA MET A 92 -3.01 -9.77 -7.82
C MET A 92 -3.48 -8.35 -7.46
N SER A 93 -2.93 -7.71 -6.42
CA SER A 93 -3.32 -6.34 -6.03
C SER A 93 -2.92 -5.30 -7.11
N ILE A 94 -1.81 -5.50 -7.81
CA ILE A 94 -1.40 -4.62 -8.92
C ILE A 94 -2.38 -4.70 -10.09
N LEU A 95 -2.78 -5.92 -10.45
CA LEU A 95 -3.75 -6.17 -11.52
C LEU A 95 -5.18 -5.77 -11.12
N SER A 96 -5.46 -5.66 -9.82
CA SER A 96 -6.75 -5.32 -9.24
C SER A 96 -7.11 -3.83 -9.29
N GLY A 97 -6.13 -2.95 -9.53
CA GLY A 97 -6.36 -1.51 -9.59
C GLY A 97 -7.05 -1.10 -10.90
N ASP A 98 -7.87 -0.05 -10.85
CA ASP A 98 -8.64 0.50 -11.97
C ASP A 98 -7.75 1.02 -13.11
N ARG A 99 -7.18 0.09 -13.90
CA ARG A 99 -6.43 0.35 -15.13
C ARG A 99 -7.27 -0.04 -16.35
N CYS A 100 -8.52 0.39 -16.39
CA CYS A 100 -9.35 0.23 -17.57
C CYS A 100 -9.38 1.52 -18.38
N SER A 101 -8.30 1.79 -19.12
CA SER A 101 -8.50 2.30 -20.48
C SER A 101 -9.10 1.14 -21.28
N GLN A 102 -10.28 1.36 -21.85
CA GLN A 102 -11.19 0.38 -22.46
C GLN A 102 -10.53 -0.59 -23.48
N GLU A 103 -9.35 -0.24 -24.00
CA GLU A 103 -8.60 -1.01 -25.01
C GLU A 103 -7.85 -2.26 -24.49
N LYS A 104 -7.67 -2.45 -23.17
CA LYS A 104 -6.86 -3.56 -22.61
C LYS A 104 -7.57 -4.47 -21.62
N SER A 105 -8.90 -4.36 -21.49
CA SER A 105 -9.68 -5.10 -20.47
C SER A 105 -9.51 -6.63 -20.55
N SER A 106 -9.60 -7.21 -21.76
CA SER A 106 -9.58 -8.66 -21.93
C SER A 106 -8.25 -9.31 -21.55
N PHE A 107 -7.12 -8.67 -21.85
CA PHE A 107 -5.80 -9.16 -21.47
C PHE A 107 -5.59 -9.09 -19.95
N VAL A 108 -6.01 -7.99 -19.32
CA VAL A 108 -5.91 -7.83 -17.86
C VAL A 108 -6.78 -8.86 -17.13
N GLU A 109 -7.99 -9.12 -17.61
CA GLU A 109 -8.88 -10.16 -17.09
C GLU A 109 -8.25 -11.55 -17.19
N GLN A 110 -7.61 -11.86 -18.33
CA GLN A 110 -6.88 -13.12 -18.49
C GLN A 110 -5.75 -13.24 -17.47
N CYS A 111 -4.91 -12.21 -17.31
CA CYS A 111 -3.83 -12.22 -16.32
C CYS A 111 -4.35 -12.36 -14.89
N GLN A 112 -5.47 -11.71 -14.55
CA GLN A 112 -6.11 -11.85 -13.24
C GLN A 112 -6.57 -13.29 -13.01
N ALA A 113 -7.21 -13.92 -14.00
CA ALA A 113 -7.66 -15.31 -13.92
C ALA A 113 -6.47 -16.27 -13.71
N GLU A 114 -5.38 -16.08 -14.46
CA GLU A 114 -4.15 -16.87 -14.31
C GLU A 114 -3.52 -16.70 -12.91
N MET A 115 -3.47 -15.47 -12.38
CA MET A 115 -2.96 -15.21 -11.03
C MET A 115 -3.82 -15.87 -9.95
N VAL A 116 -5.14 -15.86 -10.10
CA VAL A 116 -6.07 -16.55 -9.17
C VAL A 116 -5.83 -18.06 -9.20
N GLN A 117 -5.61 -18.65 -10.38
CA GLN A 117 -5.28 -20.07 -10.51
C GLN A 117 -3.93 -20.40 -9.87
N CYS A 118 -2.91 -19.56 -10.10
CA CYS A 118 -1.59 -19.69 -9.50
C CYS A 118 -1.67 -19.66 -7.96
N MET A 119 -2.38 -18.67 -7.41
CA MET A 119 -2.63 -18.55 -5.97
C MET A 119 -3.36 -19.80 -5.43
N ALA A 120 -4.42 -20.25 -6.10
CA ALA A 120 -5.16 -21.44 -5.69
C ALA A 120 -4.28 -22.70 -5.65
N TYR A 121 -3.45 -22.88 -6.66
CA TYR A 121 -2.52 -24.00 -6.76
C TYR A 121 -1.45 -23.95 -5.66
N LYS A 122 -0.85 -22.79 -5.41
CA LYS A 122 0.14 -22.60 -4.35
C LYS A 122 -0.45 -22.84 -2.96
N LEU A 123 -1.61 -22.24 -2.66
CA LEU A 123 -2.27 -22.42 -1.36
C LEU A 123 -2.63 -23.89 -1.08
N ARG A 124 -3.04 -24.66 -2.10
CA ARG A 124 -3.34 -26.09 -1.93
C ARG A 124 -2.09 -26.91 -1.59
N GLN A 125 -0.94 -26.55 -2.13
CA GLN A 125 0.33 -27.23 -1.84
C GLN A 125 0.88 -26.86 -0.46
N THR A 126 0.91 -25.56 -0.15
CA THR A 126 1.50 -25.07 1.11
C THR A 126 0.59 -25.33 2.31
N HIS A 127 -0.74 -25.19 2.14
CA HIS A 127 -1.73 -25.22 3.22
C HIS A 127 -2.82 -26.28 3.00
N PRO A 128 -2.49 -27.58 2.80
CA PRO A 128 -3.45 -28.60 2.36
C PRO A 128 -4.62 -28.85 3.32
N ARG A 129 -4.46 -28.52 4.61
CA ARG A 129 -5.50 -28.66 5.64
C ARG A 129 -6.41 -27.43 5.79
N ARG A 130 -6.07 -26.28 5.18
CA ARG A 130 -6.82 -25.01 5.32
C ARG A 130 -7.74 -24.80 4.12
N ARG A 131 -8.92 -25.44 4.12
CA ARG A 131 -9.86 -25.51 2.98
C ARG A 131 -10.46 -24.19 2.47
N HIS A 132 -10.21 -23.06 3.12
CA HIS A 132 -10.79 -21.75 2.76
C HIS A 132 -9.73 -20.64 2.60
N MET A 133 -8.47 -21.00 2.31
CA MET A 133 -7.41 -20.00 2.12
C MET A 133 -7.67 -19.08 0.94
N LEU A 134 -8.03 -19.62 -0.22
CA LEU A 134 -8.27 -18.80 -1.41
C LEU A 134 -9.41 -17.78 -1.20
N PRO A 135 -10.61 -18.16 -0.72
CA PRO A 135 -11.65 -17.17 -0.39
C PRO A 135 -11.20 -16.09 0.59
N ARG A 136 -10.36 -16.43 1.58
CA ARG A 136 -9.83 -15.44 2.54
C ARG A 136 -8.85 -14.47 1.89
N VAL A 137 -8.01 -14.96 0.97
CA VAL A 137 -7.10 -14.11 0.18
C VAL A 137 -7.88 -13.18 -0.75
N ILE A 138 -8.92 -13.68 -1.41
CA ILE A 138 -9.79 -12.84 -2.25
C ILE A 138 -10.53 -11.79 -1.41
N SER A 139 -11.06 -12.18 -0.25
CA SER A 139 -11.66 -11.21 0.69
C SER A 139 -10.66 -10.14 1.11
N LEU A 140 -9.41 -10.53 1.44
CA LEU A 140 -8.35 -9.59 1.77
C LEU A 140 -8.07 -8.58 0.64
N LEU A 141 -8.13 -9.00 -0.63
CA LEU A 141 -8.00 -8.08 -1.77
C LEU A 141 -9.15 -7.06 -1.82
N THR A 142 -10.36 -7.45 -1.43
CA THR A 142 -11.48 -6.50 -1.31
C THR A 142 -11.23 -5.49 -0.19
N ASP A 143 -10.76 -5.97 0.98
CA ASP A 143 -10.45 -5.09 2.11
C ASP A 143 -9.32 -4.11 1.77
N LEU A 144 -8.30 -4.58 1.03
CA LEU A 144 -7.21 -3.76 0.54
C LEU A 144 -7.72 -2.62 -0.34
N ARG A 145 -8.64 -2.89 -1.27
CA ARG A 145 -9.27 -1.84 -2.09
C ARG A 145 -10.00 -0.80 -1.25
N THR A 146 -10.76 -1.22 -0.24
CA THR A 146 -11.44 -0.30 0.67
C THR A 146 -10.44 0.58 1.43
N LEU A 147 -9.32 0.00 1.89
CA LEU A 147 -8.26 0.76 2.56
C LEU A 147 -7.57 1.72 1.61
N SER A 148 -7.33 1.33 0.36
CA SER A 148 -6.76 2.21 -0.67
C SER A 148 -7.64 3.43 -0.94
N GLU A 149 -8.97 3.28 -0.94
CA GLU A 149 -9.87 4.42 -1.07
C GLU A 149 -9.82 5.35 0.14
N LEU A 150 -9.66 4.81 1.35
CA LEU A 150 -9.41 5.63 2.55
C LEU A 150 -8.06 6.34 2.46
N HIS A 151 -7.02 5.65 1.98
CA HIS A 151 -5.70 6.24 1.75
C HIS A 151 -5.77 7.41 0.76
N ARG A 152 -6.44 7.24 -0.38
CA ARG A 152 -6.61 8.28 -1.40
C ARG A 152 -7.33 9.51 -0.84
N LYS A 153 -8.45 9.31 -0.12
CA LYS A 153 -9.18 10.41 0.54
C LYS A 153 -8.31 11.17 1.54
N GLN A 154 -7.48 10.44 2.28
CA GLN A 154 -6.56 11.04 3.23
C GLN A 154 -5.43 11.82 2.53
N GLU A 155 -4.85 11.31 1.46
CA GLU A 155 -3.85 12.03 0.64
C GLU A 155 -4.44 13.33 0.07
N GLU A 156 -5.67 13.28 -0.44
CA GLU A 156 -6.40 14.46 -0.91
C GLU A 156 -6.59 15.50 0.21
N LYS A 157 -7.03 15.04 1.39
CA LYS A 157 -7.23 15.91 2.56
C LYS A 157 -5.93 16.53 3.06
N ILE A 158 -4.84 15.76 3.16
CA ILE A 158 -3.51 16.27 3.51
C ILE A 158 -3.07 17.31 2.47
N GLY A 159 -3.22 17.03 1.18
CA GLY A 159 -2.93 18.00 0.13
C GLY A 159 -3.71 19.31 0.28
N MET A 160 -4.99 19.24 0.68
CA MET A 160 -5.85 20.41 0.91
C MET A 160 -5.56 21.16 2.22
N GLU A 161 -5.40 20.47 3.36
CA GLU A 161 -5.16 21.09 4.67
C GLU A 161 -3.79 21.77 4.74
N TRP A 162 -2.78 21.14 4.13
CA TRP A 162 -1.44 21.70 4.11
C TRP A 162 -1.32 22.87 3.12
N SER A 163 -2.17 22.93 2.09
CA SER A 163 -2.22 24.09 1.17
C SER A 163 -2.97 25.30 1.75
N SER A 164 -3.82 25.12 2.77
CA SER A 164 -4.50 26.22 3.46
C SER A 164 -3.73 26.82 4.65
N ASP A 165 -3.02 26.00 5.45
CA ASP A 165 -2.47 26.45 6.74
C ASP A 165 -0.95 26.64 6.78
N ILE A 166 -0.20 26.12 5.80
CA ILE A 166 1.27 26.21 5.77
C ILE A 166 1.70 26.96 4.51
N LYS A 167 2.38 28.10 4.68
CA LYS A 167 3.18 28.69 3.59
C LYS A 167 4.33 27.74 3.30
N PHE A 168 4.10 26.78 2.40
CA PHE A 168 5.15 25.87 1.95
C PHE A 168 6.35 26.70 1.46
N PRO A 169 7.58 26.36 1.87
CA PRO A 169 8.77 26.85 1.20
C PRO A 169 8.62 26.61 -0.31
N PRO A 170 8.97 27.57 -1.19
CA PRO A 170 8.70 27.48 -2.63
C PRO A 170 9.15 26.17 -3.29
N LEU A 171 10.23 25.57 -2.76
CA LEU A 171 10.78 24.30 -3.21
C LEU A 171 9.88 23.09 -2.93
N LEU A 172 9.14 23.08 -1.81
CA LEU A 172 8.18 22.01 -1.52
C LEU A 172 6.91 22.20 -2.35
N TYR A 173 6.50 23.44 -2.60
CA TYR A 173 5.36 23.74 -3.48
C TYR A 173 5.62 23.23 -4.91
N GLU A 174 6.82 23.45 -5.47
CA GLU A 174 7.19 22.91 -6.79
C GLU A 174 7.19 21.37 -6.86
N ILE A 175 7.46 20.68 -5.76
CA ILE A 175 7.47 19.22 -5.68
C ILE A 175 6.04 18.65 -5.60
N PHE A 176 5.15 19.32 -4.86
CA PHE A 176 3.79 18.84 -4.62
C PHE A 176 2.74 19.37 -5.61
N SER A 177 3.04 20.45 -6.37
CA SER A 177 2.05 21.10 -7.27
C SER A 177 2.19 20.74 -8.74
N ASN A 178 3.23 19.99 -9.14
CA ASN A 178 3.54 19.68 -10.54
C ASN A 178 3.25 18.23 -10.96
N TYR A 179 2.41 17.50 -10.21
CA TYR A 179 1.95 16.15 -10.57
C TYR A 179 0.49 15.92 -10.18
#